data_AF-A0A1T4LNG6-F1
#
_entry.id   AF-A0A1T4LNG6-F1
#
_cell.length_a   1.000
_cell.length_b   1.000
_cell.length_c   1.000
_cell.angle_alpha   90.00
_cell.angle_beta   90.00
_cell.angle_gamma   90.00
#
_symmetry.space_group_name_H-M   'P 1'
#
loop_
_entity.id
_entity.type
_entity.pdbx_description
1 polymer ?
#
loop_
_entity_poly.entity_id
_entity_poly.type
_entity_poly.pdbx_seq_one_letter_code
_entity_poly.pdbx_strand_id
1 'polypeptide(L)'
;MNINALLFHPDQELMLIRRQKQILSELNRNSVCFFPFYPIYCVLDSGIFKNRTSEEIKKMITGVLVEDCTLKDEKLIFPVRIQTDGGTVITEQITAGTKKEGSDFAKICFGTEPFQLNCRIFKIARLEISGFTTEIWDDVWVKLRKPL
;
A
#
# COMPACT_ATOMS: atom_id res chain seq x y z
N MET A 1 -4.98 -1.39 18.14
CA MET A 1 -5.73 -0.31 17.44
C MET A 1 -6.35 -0.91 16.21
N ASN A 2 -7.68 -0.86 16.10
CA ASN A 2 -8.39 -1.44 14.97
C ASN A 2 -8.37 -0.49 13.78
N ILE A 3 -7.77 -0.92 12.69
CA ILE A 3 -7.66 -0.14 11.46
C ILE A 3 -8.32 -0.88 10.31
N ASN A 4 -9.02 -0.16 9.44
CA ASN A 4 -9.48 -0.71 8.17
C ASN A 4 -8.28 -0.76 7.21
N ALA A 5 -8.16 -1.83 6.43
CA ALA A 5 -7.09 -2.00 5.46
C ALA A 5 -7.58 -2.68 4.20
N LEU A 6 -6.89 -2.37 3.09
CA LEU A 6 -6.99 -3.10 1.83
C LEU A 6 -5.85 -4.12 1.77
N LEU A 7 -6.22 -5.39 1.63
CA LEU A 7 -5.32 -6.52 1.43
C LEU A 7 -5.35 -6.93 -0.05
N PHE A 8 -4.20 -6.91 -0.70
CA PHE A 8 -4.09 -7.18 -2.12
C PHE A 8 -4.35 -8.66 -2.45
N HIS A 9 -4.80 -8.95 -3.67
CA HIS A 9 -4.81 -10.33 -4.17
C HIS A 9 -3.36 -10.86 -4.22
N PRO A 10 -3.09 -12.17 -3.99
CA PRO A 10 -1.73 -12.70 -3.96
C PRO A 10 -0.87 -12.34 -5.19
N ASP A 11 -1.46 -12.31 -6.39
CA ASP A 11 -0.75 -11.90 -7.61
C ASP A 11 -0.30 -10.43 -7.56
N GLN A 12 -1.16 -9.52 -7.06
CA GLN A 12 -0.84 -8.10 -6.91
C GLN A 12 0.20 -7.90 -5.81
N GLU A 13 0.08 -8.62 -4.70
CA GLU A 13 1.07 -8.61 -3.62
C GLU A 13 2.44 -9.04 -4.16
N LEU A 14 2.49 -10.12 -4.96
CA LEU A 14 3.72 -10.57 -5.60
C LEU A 14 4.33 -9.50 -6.53
N MET A 15 3.51 -8.78 -7.30
CA MET A 15 3.98 -7.67 -8.14
C MET A 15 4.58 -6.54 -7.29
N LEU A 16 3.92 -6.16 -6.19
CA LEU A 16 4.42 -5.15 -5.25
C LEU A 16 5.71 -5.59 -4.58
N ILE A 17 5.82 -6.85 -4.13
CA ILE A 17 7.05 -7.41 -3.55
C ILE A 17 8.21 -7.38 -4.56
N ARG A 18 7.95 -7.75 -5.82
CA ARG A 18 8.97 -7.71 -6.87
C ARG A 18 9.46 -6.28 -7.10
N ARG A 19 8.54 -5.32 -7.20
CA ARG A 19 8.90 -3.90 -7.36
C ARG A 19 9.65 -3.36 -6.14
N GLN A 20 9.21 -3.68 -4.93
CA GLN A 20 9.89 -3.34 -3.67
C GLN A 20 11.33 -3.87 -3.67
N LYS A 21 11.54 -5.14 -4.01
CA LYS A 21 12.88 -5.75 -4.07
C LYS A 21 13.78 -5.10 -5.12
N GLN A 22 13.23 -4.77 -6.29
CA GLN A 22 13.97 -4.04 -7.33
C GLN A 22 14.47 -2.70 -6.79
N ILE A 23 13.57 -1.88 -6.23
CA ILE A 23 13.91 -0.57 -5.66
C ILE A 23 14.96 -0.71 -4.57
N LEU A 24 14.75 -1.62 -3.60
CA LEU A 24 15.71 -1.83 -2.51
C LEU A 24 17.07 -2.30 -3.01
N SER A 25 17.12 -3.12 -4.05
CA SER A 25 18.39 -3.57 -4.65
C SER A 25 19.15 -2.41 -5.28
N GLU A 26 18.45 -1.46 -5.92
CA GLU A 26 19.07 -0.27 -6.50
C GLU A 26 19.59 0.67 -5.40
N LEU A 27 18.77 0.90 -4.37
CA LEU A 27 19.10 1.80 -3.26
C LEU A 27 20.20 1.27 -2.35
N ASN A 28 20.23 -0.04 -2.13
CA ASN A 28 21.20 -0.67 -1.25
C ASN A 28 22.44 -1.17 -2.00
N ARG A 29 22.62 -0.81 -3.28
CA ARG A 29 23.71 -1.33 -4.13
C ARG A 29 25.10 -1.18 -3.51
N ASN A 30 25.38 -0.03 -2.90
CA ASN A 30 26.68 0.29 -2.33
C ASN A 30 26.72 0.15 -0.80
N SER A 31 25.58 0.34 -0.14
CA SER A 31 25.44 0.28 1.32
C SER A 31 23.98 0.04 1.69
N VAL A 32 23.72 -0.72 2.75
CA VAL A 32 22.35 -0.95 3.22
C VAL A 32 21.79 0.33 3.86
N CYS A 33 20.90 1.01 3.12
CA CYS A 33 20.25 2.27 3.49
C CYS A 33 18.77 2.10 3.81
N PHE A 34 18.11 1.08 3.27
CA PHE A 34 16.68 0.81 3.48
C PHE A 34 16.43 -0.66 3.79
N PHE A 35 15.45 -0.93 4.65
CA PHE A 35 14.93 -2.26 4.93
C PHE A 35 13.54 -2.43 4.32
N PRO A 36 13.19 -3.63 3.83
CA PRO A 36 11.84 -3.91 3.37
C PRO A 36 10.85 -3.85 4.53
N PHE A 37 9.63 -3.43 4.24
CA PHE A 37 8.52 -3.45 5.20
C PHE A 37 7.52 -4.55 4.82
N TYR A 38 7.06 -5.29 5.84
CA TYR A 38 6.07 -6.36 5.72
C TYR A 38 5.12 -6.34 6.94
N PRO A 39 3.89 -6.84 6.80
CA PRO A 39 3.24 -7.28 5.56
C PRO A 39 2.88 -6.11 4.62
N ILE A 40 2.61 -6.39 3.34
CA ILE A 40 2.18 -5.39 2.37
C ILE A 40 0.66 -5.25 2.41
N TYR A 41 0.19 -4.10 2.88
CA TYR A 41 -1.22 -3.72 2.87
C TYR A 41 -1.32 -2.20 2.76
N CYS A 42 -2.50 -1.71 2.38
CA CYS A 42 -2.80 -0.28 2.40
C CYS A 42 -3.72 0.00 3.58
N VAL A 43 -3.25 0.81 4.54
CA VAL A 43 -4.13 1.34 5.61
C VAL A 43 -5.13 2.28 4.97
N LEU A 44 -6.38 2.22 5.42
CA LEU A 44 -7.45 3.14 5.04
C LEU A 44 -7.62 4.19 6.15
N ASP A 45 -6.69 5.13 6.24
CA ASP A 45 -6.61 6.09 7.35
C ASP A 45 -7.48 7.33 7.13
N SER A 46 -7.89 7.60 5.89
CA SER A 46 -8.79 8.70 5.57
C SER A 46 -10.06 8.63 6.41
N GLY A 47 -10.47 9.80 6.93
CA GLY A 47 -11.64 9.94 7.80
C GLY A 47 -12.94 9.42 7.18
N ILE A 48 -13.00 9.29 5.85
CA ILE A 48 -14.16 8.71 5.16
C ILE A 48 -14.35 7.21 5.47
N PHE A 49 -13.26 6.49 5.75
CA PHE A 49 -13.26 5.05 6.06
C PHE A 49 -13.27 4.80 7.56
N LYS A 50 -12.86 5.80 8.36
CA LYS A 50 -12.88 5.77 9.82
C LYS A 50 -14.33 5.59 10.28
N ASN A 51 -14.60 4.54 11.06
CA ASN A 51 -15.91 4.12 11.55
C ASN A 51 -16.85 3.40 10.56
N ARG A 52 -16.41 3.12 9.33
CA ARG A 52 -17.17 2.24 8.42
C ARG A 52 -16.78 0.78 8.62
N THR A 53 -17.73 -0.11 8.38
CA THR A 53 -17.53 -1.56 8.27
C THR A 53 -16.92 -1.92 6.92
N SER A 54 -16.30 -3.10 6.81
CA SER A 54 -15.70 -3.56 5.56
C SER A 54 -16.71 -3.66 4.41
N GLU A 55 -17.97 -4.05 4.70
CA GLU A 55 -19.05 -4.11 3.71
C GLU A 55 -19.50 -2.72 3.21
N GLU A 56 -19.49 -1.71 4.08
CA GLU A 56 -19.79 -0.33 3.67
C GLU A 56 -18.68 0.22 2.78
N ILE A 57 -17.41 0.01 3.16
CA ILE A 57 -16.26 0.45 2.37
C ILE A 57 -16.26 -0.22 0.99
N LYS A 58 -16.55 -1.53 0.93
CA LYS A 58 -16.67 -2.28 -0.32
C LYS A 58 -17.67 -1.66 -1.30
N LYS A 59 -18.80 -1.15 -0.81
CA LYS A 59 -19.82 -0.52 -1.67
C LYS A 59 -19.37 0.83 -2.22
N MET A 60 -18.48 1.51 -1.50
CA MET A 60 -17.98 2.83 -1.88
C MET A 60 -16.87 2.78 -2.91
N ILE A 61 -15.95 1.81 -2.80
CA ILE A 61 -14.75 1.80 -3.64
C ILE A 61 -15.11 1.37 -5.07
N THR A 62 -14.79 2.22 -6.04
CA THR A 62 -15.04 2.00 -7.46
C THR A 62 -13.76 1.79 -8.28
N GLY A 63 -12.61 2.23 -7.77
CA GLY A 63 -11.30 2.11 -8.41
C GLY A 63 -10.15 2.11 -7.40
N VAL A 64 -9.11 1.30 -7.66
CA VAL A 64 -7.88 1.28 -6.86
C VAL A 64 -6.68 1.18 -7.80
N LEU A 65 -5.77 2.14 -7.69
CA LEU A 65 -4.54 2.22 -8.47
C LEU A 65 -3.36 2.43 -7.50
N VAL A 66 -2.37 1.55 -7.59
CA VAL A 66 -1.07 1.76 -6.92
C VAL A 66 -0.13 2.42 -7.92
N GLU A 67 0.47 3.53 -7.51
CA GLU A 67 1.44 4.30 -8.30
C GLU A 67 2.88 3.94 -7.90
N ASP A 68 3.85 4.45 -8.65
CA ASP A 68 5.26 4.14 -8.42
C ASP A 68 5.74 4.65 -7.05
N CYS A 69 6.82 4.03 -6.57
CA CYS A 69 7.34 4.31 -5.24
C CYS A 69 7.87 5.74 -5.12
N THR A 70 7.67 6.37 -3.96
CA THR A 70 8.22 7.67 -3.62
C THR A 70 8.85 7.63 -2.22
N LEU A 71 9.77 8.56 -1.92
CA LEU A 71 10.32 8.75 -0.58
C LEU A 71 9.47 9.81 0.14
N LYS A 72 8.91 9.45 1.29
CA LYS A 72 8.18 10.36 2.17
C LYS A 72 8.51 10.02 3.63
N ASP A 73 8.89 11.03 4.41
CA ASP A 73 9.16 10.89 5.85
C ASP A 73 10.10 9.71 6.18
N GLU A 74 11.21 9.61 5.44
CA GLU A 74 12.19 8.53 5.56
C GLU A 74 11.66 7.11 5.29
N LYS A 75 10.50 7.01 4.62
CA LYS A 75 9.91 5.75 4.18
C LYS A 75 9.77 5.71 2.67
N LEU A 76 10.01 4.54 2.12
CA LEU A 76 9.60 4.21 0.77
C LEU A 76 8.11 3.90 0.81
N ILE A 77 7.32 4.62 0.03
CA ILE A 77 5.87 4.44 -0.04
C ILE A 77 5.41 4.16 -1.47
N PHE A 78 4.45 3.27 -1.65
CA PHE A 78 3.65 3.23 -2.88
C PHE A 78 2.37 4.02 -2.62
N PRO A 79 2.14 5.16 -3.30
CA PRO A 79 0.87 5.87 -3.24
C PRO A 79 -0.26 4.98 -3.78
N VAL A 80 -1.41 5.01 -3.13
CA VAL A 80 -2.61 4.28 -3.55
C VAL A 80 -3.74 5.26 -3.78
N ARG A 81 -4.14 5.42 -5.03
CA ARG A 81 -5.31 6.21 -5.39
C ARG A 81 -6.55 5.34 -5.32
N ILE A 82 -7.49 5.73 -4.48
CA ILE A 82 -8.77 5.06 -4.27
C ILE A 82 -9.87 6.00 -4.74
N GLN A 83 -10.63 5.57 -5.75
CA GLN A 83 -11.82 6.28 -6.20
C GLN A 83 -13.05 5.73 -5.48
N THR A 84 -13.92 6.64 -5.03
CA THR A 84 -15.18 6.31 -4.38
C THR A 84 -16.39 6.58 -5.28
N ASP A 85 -17.55 6.09 -4.88
CA ASP A 85 -18.85 6.19 -5.56
C ASP A 85 -19.39 7.62 -5.73
N GLY A 86 -18.75 8.62 -5.15
CA GLY A 86 -19.02 10.05 -5.39
C GLY A 86 -18.09 10.72 -6.41
N GLY A 87 -17.19 9.97 -7.05
CA GLY A 87 -16.16 10.51 -7.94
C GLY A 87 -14.94 11.10 -7.22
N THR A 88 -14.96 11.16 -5.88
CA THR A 88 -13.83 11.58 -5.06
C THR A 88 -12.68 10.60 -5.20
N VAL A 89 -11.46 11.12 -5.34
CA VAL A 89 -10.22 10.34 -5.33
C VAL A 89 -9.45 10.68 -4.07
N ILE A 90 -9.11 9.64 -3.32
CA ILE A 90 -8.36 9.70 -2.07
C ILE A 90 -7.01 9.05 -2.29
N THR A 91 -5.97 9.60 -1.67
CA THR A 91 -4.64 9.00 -1.70
C THR A 91 -4.32 8.42 -0.33
N GLU A 92 -4.18 7.10 -0.30
CA GLU A 92 -3.63 6.33 0.81
C GLU A 92 -2.22 5.85 0.45
N GLN A 93 -1.57 5.06 1.31
CA GLN A 93 -0.19 4.63 1.08
C GLN A 93 0.08 3.21 1.58
N ILE A 94 0.94 2.50 0.85
CA ILE A 94 1.58 1.25 1.28
C ILE A 94 3.00 1.60 1.70
N THR A 95 3.43 1.14 2.88
CA THR A 95 4.85 1.26 3.25
C THR A 95 5.63 0.14 2.57
N ALA A 96 6.55 0.51 1.68
CA ALA A 96 7.43 -0.41 0.97
C ALA A 96 8.76 -0.63 1.71
N GLY A 97 9.21 0.34 2.51
CA GLY A 97 10.46 0.20 3.24
C GLY A 97 10.73 1.36 4.17
N THR A 98 11.63 1.14 5.12
CA THR A 98 12.06 2.13 6.10
C THR A 98 13.54 2.41 5.94
N LYS A 99 13.91 3.68 6.03
CA LYS A 99 15.32 4.08 6.02
C LYS A 99 16.02 3.59 7.28
N LYS A 100 17.28 3.17 7.14
CA LYS A 100 18.16 2.87 8.27
C LYS A 100 18.56 4.17 8.95
N GLU A 101 18.45 4.20 10.28
CA GLU A 101 18.88 5.34 11.09
C GLU A 101 20.35 5.70 10.82
N GLY A 102 20.63 6.99 10.69
CA GLY A 102 21.99 7.50 10.41
C GLY A 102 22.50 7.25 8.98
N SER A 103 21.66 6.76 8.06
CA SER A 103 22.04 6.70 6.64
C SER A 103 21.89 8.06 5.96
N ASP A 104 22.97 8.58 5.39
CA ASP A 104 22.94 9.79 4.56
C ASP A 104 22.56 9.40 3.13
N PHE A 105 21.26 9.44 2.84
CA PHE A 105 20.77 9.21 1.49
C PHE A 105 20.37 10.54 0.83
N ALA A 106 21.15 11.00 -0.15
CA ALA A 106 20.81 12.13 -1.01
C ALA A 106 19.92 11.65 -2.16
N LYS A 107 18.70 12.21 -2.25
CA LYS A 107 17.65 12.06 -3.29
C LYS A 107 17.76 10.90 -4.29
N ILE A 108 16.69 10.11 -4.33
CA ILE A 108 16.52 8.94 -5.21
C ILE A 108 15.64 9.32 -6.41
N CYS A 109 16.08 8.96 -7.62
CA CYS A 109 15.17 8.64 -8.71
C CYS A 109 14.87 7.12 -8.66
N PHE A 110 13.59 6.75 -8.56
CA PHE A 110 13.16 5.35 -8.40
C PHE A 110 13.02 4.66 -9.75
N GLY A 111 13.88 3.68 -10.04
CA GLY A 111 13.80 2.90 -11.28
C GLY A 111 13.91 3.75 -12.55
N THR A 112 14.10 3.08 -13.67
CA THR A 112 14.06 3.71 -15.01
C THR A 112 12.70 3.55 -15.68
N GLU A 113 11.85 2.68 -15.14
CA GLU A 113 10.56 2.31 -15.72
C GLU A 113 9.42 2.70 -14.78
N PRO A 114 8.36 3.37 -15.29
CA PRO A 114 7.21 3.74 -14.49
C PRO A 114 6.44 2.50 -14.04
N PHE A 115 6.07 2.44 -12.77
CA PHE A 115 5.21 1.40 -12.22
C PHE A 115 3.79 1.90 -11.96
N GLN A 116 2.79 1.15 -12.43
CA GLN A 116 1.39 1.35 -12.09
C GLN A 116 0.69 -0.01 -12.00
N LEU A 117 -0.13 -0.20 -10.96
CA LEU A 117 -0.86 -1.44 -10.73
C LEU A 117 -2.34 -1.17 -10.45
N ASN A 118 -3.17 -1.58 -11.39
CA ASN A 118 -4.63 -1.54 -11.26
C ASN A 118 -5.13 -2.72 -10.41
N CYS A 119 -5.60 -2.44 -9.20
CA CYS A 119 -6.03 -3.46 -8.25
C CYS A 119 -7.55 -3.68 -8.35
N ARG A 120 -7.95 -4.71 -9.10
CA ARG A 120 -9.37 -5.00 -9.35
C ARG A 120 -9.97 -6.04 -8.41
N ILE A 121 -9.14 -6.83 -7.76
CA ILE A 121 -9.55 -7.85 -6.80
C ILE A 121 -8.69 -7.66 -5.57
N PHE A 122 -9.33 -7.50 -4.41
CA PHE A 122 -8.68 -7.29 -3.12
C PHE A 122 -9.68 -7.58 -2.00
N LYS A 123 -9.22 -7.65 -0.76
CA LYS A 123 -10.07 -7.69 0.43
C LYS A 123 -10.05 -6.35 1.16
N ILE A 124 -11.17 -5.99 1.76
CA ILE A 124 -11.20 -5.01 2.84
C ILE A 124 -11.33 -5.78 4.14
N ALA A 125 -10.49 -5.47 5.13
CA ALA A 125 -10.51 -6.15 6.41
C ALA A 125 -10.20 -5.15 7.54
N ARG A 126 -10.46 -5.59 8.78
CA ARG A 126 -9.93 -4.94 9.97
C ARG A 126 -8.65 -5.62 10.42
N LEU A 127 -7.67 -4.80 10.79
CA LEU A 127 -6.39 -5.23 11.32
C LEU A 127 -6.23 -4.74 12.77
N GLU A 128 -5.69 -5.62 13.61
CA GLU A 128 -5.08 -5.25 14.88
C GLU A 128 -3.61 -5.67 14.85
N ILE A 129 -2.76 -4.69 15.08
CA ILE A 129 -1.31 -4.88 15.13
C ILE A 129 -0.89 -4.83 16.59
N SER A 130 -0.38 -5.95 17.07
CA SER A 130 0.10 -6.15 18.43
C SER A 130 1.55 -6.64 18.38
N GLY A 131 2.49 -5.70 18.40
CA GLY A 131 3.92 -5.98 18.22
C GLY A 131 4.20 -6.55 16.83
N PHE A 132 4.61 -7.83 16.78
CA PHE A 132 4.89 -8.55 15.53
C PHE A 132 3.70 -9.35 14.99
N THR A 133 2.59 -9.39 15.73
CA THR A 133 1.38 -10.13 15.33
C THR A 133 0.41 -9.18 14.66
N THR A 134 -0.12 -9.60 13.50
CA THR A 134 -1.23 -8.92 12.81
C THR A 134 -2.41 -9.87 12.78
N GLU A 135 -3.50 -9.51 13.45
CA GLU A 135 -4.76 -10.23 13.40
C GLU A 135 -5.68 -9.60 12.35
N ILE A 136 -6.41 -10.43 11.60
CA ILE A 136 -7.27 -10.02 10.49
C ILE A 136 -8.68 -10.59 10.73
N TRP A 137 -9.70 -9.75 10.68
CA TRP A 137 -11.09 -10.18 10.77
C TRP A 137 -12.01 -9.22 10.00
N ASP A 138 -13.31 -9.55 9.96
CA ASP A 138 -14.33 -8.83 9.20
C ASP A 138 -13.94 -8.64 7.73
N ASP A 139 -13.29 -9.64 7.10
CA ASP A 139 -12.79 -9.49 5.74
C ASP A 139 -13.88 -9.72 4.69
N VAL A 140 -13.88 -8.88 3.67
CA VAL A 140 -14.78 -8.99 2.52
C VAL A 140 -14.03 -8.84 1.22
N TRP A 141 -14.28 -9.74 0.28
CA TRP A 141 -13.78 -9.63 -1.07
C TRP A 141 -14.47 -8.53 -1.86
N VAL A 142 -13.67 -7.77 -2.60
CA VAL A 142 -14.08 -6.75 -3.55
C VAL A 142 -13.61 -7.16 -4.94
N LYS A 143 -14.50 -7.02 -5.93
CA LYS A 143 -14.19 -7.24 -7.36
C LYS A 143 -14.71 -6.07 -8.18
N LEU A 144 -13.80 -5.26 -8.69
CA LEU A 144 -14.10 -4.08 -9.49
C LEU A 144 -14.28 -4.43 -10.98
N ARG A 145 -15.29 -3.83 -11.60
CA ARG A 145 -15.65 -4.10 -13.00
C ARG A 145 -14.71 -3.45 -14.02
N LYS A 146 -14.08 -2.33 -13.67
CA LYS A 146 -13.19 -1.55 -14.56
C LYS A 146 -11.91 -1.16 -13.82
N PRO A 147 -10.78 -0.96 -14.53
CA PRO A 147 -9.61 -0.29 -13.95
C PRO A 147 -9.92 1.18 -13.66
N LEU A 148 -9.08 1.80 -12.81
CA LEU A 148 -9.08 3.25 -12.59
C LEU A 148 -8.45 3.97 -13.79
#